data_AF-A0A316X9S2-F1
#
_entry.id   AF-A0A316X9S2-F1
#
_cell.length_a   1.000
_cell.length_b   1.000
_cell.length_c   1.000
_cell.angle_alpha   90.00
_cell.angle_beta   90.00
_cell.angle_gamma   90.00
#
_symmetry.space_group_name_H-M   'P 1'
#
loop_
_entity.id
_entity.type
_entity.pdbx_description
1 polymer ?
#
loop_
_entity_poly.entity_id
_entity_poly.type
_entity_poly.pdbx_seq_one_letter_code
_entity_poly.pdbx_strand_id
1 'polypeptide(L)'
;MGLSEKRNRDVGIIEGLFIRKTLEDHAKTILEDTKRQMVGFTNRKWNKRGISVNDNTLVYSHISAFRFVDMKTVRAKSGYSIGSKKVRKGKIKKNFFPIHNTPIFSSKRFLIKRLSFGFTDEVKNSFEQLAKDSGLLNE
;
A
#
# COMPACT_ATOMS: atom_id res chain seq x y z
N MET A 1 -34.15 -6.35 -7.52
CA MET A 1 -33.37 -5.60 -6.50
C MET A 1 -32.01 -5.26 -7.08
N GLY A 2 -31.75 -4.00 -7.33
CA GLY A 2 -30.52 -3.51 -7.95
C GLY A 2 -29.34 -3.46 -6.98
N LEU A 3 -28.11 -3.56 -7.48
CA LEU A 3 -26.87 -3.42 -6.69
C LEU A 3 -26.75 -2.08 -5.94
N SER A 4 -27.46 -1.04 -6.40
CA SER A 4 -27.54 0.27 -5.75
C SER A 4 -28.43 0.24 -4.50
N GLU A 5 -29.57 -0.46 -4.54
CA GLU A 5 -30.50 -0.57 -3.42
C GLU A 5 -29.92 -1.39 -2.26
N LYS A 6 -29.02 -2.34 -2.54
CA LYS A 6 -28.29 -3.07 -1.50
C LYS A 6 -27.25 -2.21 -0.77
N ARG A 7 -26.66 -1.20 -1.43
CA ARG A 7 -25.66 -0.30 -0.82
C ARG A 7 -26.29 0.80 0.05
N ASN A 8 -27.53 1.19 -0.25
CA ASN A 8 -28.26 2.22 0.50
C ASN A 8 -28.92 1.71 1.79
N ARG A 9 -28.70 0.45 2.18
CA ARG A 9 -29.09 -0.05 3.51
C ARG A 9 -28.03 0.35 4.52
N ASP A 10 -28.43 0.61 5.76
CA ASP A 10 -27.54 1.05 6.84
C ASP A 10 -26.28 0.18 6.98
N VAL A 11 -26.44 -1.14 6.85
CA VAL A 11 -25.33 -2.10 6.86
C VAL A 11 -24.30 -1.86 5.76
N GLY A 12 -24.74 -1.51 4.55
CA GLY A 12 -23.85 -1.23 3.41
C GLY A 12 -23.08 0.09 3.57
N ILE A 13 -23.71 1.09 4.22
CA ILE A 13 -23.06 2.36 4.55
C ILE A 13 -21.94 2.12 5.59
N ILE A 14 -22.25 1.39 6.66
CA ILE A 14 -21.31 1.03 7.72
C ILE A 14 -20.13 0.21 7.16
N GLU A 15 -20.41 -0.79 6.31
CA GLU A 15 -19.38 -1.59 5.65
C GLU A 15 -18.48 -0.73 4.75
N GLY A 16 -19.07 0.19 3.98
CA GLY A 16 -18.32 1.14 3.15
C GLY A 16 -17.38 2.03 3.96
N LEU A 17 -17.85 2.56 5.10
CA LEU A 17 -17.03 3.35 6.01
C LEU A 17 -15.88 2.54 6.60
N PHE A 18 -16.16 1.30 7.02
CA PHE A 18 -15.12 0.39 7.53
C PHE A 18 -14.04 0.11 6.49
N ILE A 19 -14.44 -0.21 5.25
CA ILE A 19 -13.52 -0.45 4.14
C ILE A 19 -12.66 0.78 3.90
N ARG A 20 -13.29 1.95 3.74
CA ARG A 20 -12.57 3.20 3.47
C ARG A 20 -11.56 3.51 4.57
N LYS A 21 -11.99 3.44 5.83
CA LYS A 21 -11.13 3.71 6.98
C LYS A 21 -9.94 2.75 7.04
N THR A 22 -10.20 1.46 6.80
CA THR A 22 -9.15 0.45 6.74
C THR A 22 -8.15 0.73 5.62
N LEU A 23 -8.62 1.13 4.43
CA LEU A 23 -7.75 1.50 3.31
C LEU A 23 -6.90 2.75 3.62
N GLU A 24 -7.48 3.77 4.27
CA GLU A 24 -6.76 4.98 4.70
C GLU A 24 -5.68 4.70 5.74
N ASP A 25 -5.95 3.82 6.71
CA ASP A 25 -4.96 3.47 7.73
C ASP A 25 -3.82 2.66 7.10
N HIS A 26 -4.14 1.69 6.24
CA HIS A 26 -3.13 0.93 5.48
C HIS A 26 -2.33 1.80 4.52
N ALA A 27 -2.94 2.85 3.96
CA ALA A 27 -2.27 3.83 3.12
C ALA A 27 -1.13 4.52 3.88
N LYS A 28 -1.42 4.98 5.11
CA LYS A 28 -0.44 5.61 5.99
C LYS A 28 0.69 4.64 6.34
N THR A 29 0.38 3.40 6.69
CA THR A 29 1.40 2.38 6.98
C THR A 29 2.35 2.16 5.81
N ILE A 30 1.83 2.06 4.58
CA ILE A 30 2.68 1.89 3.37
C ILE A 30 3.63 3.08 3.21
N LEU A 31 3.14 4.31 3.40
CA LEU A 31 3.96 5.51 3.30
C LEU A 31 5.06 5.56 4.36
N GLU A 32 4.73 5.22 5.60
CA GLU A 32 5.66 5.19 6.73
C GLU A 32 6.75 4.12 6.53
N ASP A 33 6.35 2.89 6.18
CA ASP A 33 7.29 1.80 5.90
C ASP A 33 8.20 2.14 4.73
N THR A 34 7.64 2.67 3.64
CA THR A 34 8.44 3.10 2.49
C THR A 34 9.41 4.20 2.88
N LYS A 35 8.97 5.21 3.64
CA LYS A 35 9.83 6.30 4.13
C LYS A 35 10.96 5.77 5.01
N ARG A 36 10.68 4.82 5.89
CA ARG A 36 11.66 4.16 6.75
C ARG A 36 12.72 3.41 5.95
N GLN A 37 12.33 2.73 4.87
CA GLN A 37 13.28 2.01 4.01
C GLN A 37 14.08 2.94 3.08
N MET A 38 13.62 4.18 2.90
CA MET A 38 14.25 5.20 2.04
C MET A 38 15.18 6.15 2.81
N VAL A 39 15.64 5.77 4.00
CA VAL A 39 16.66 6.53 4.73
C VAL A 39 17.92 6.65 3.86
N GLY A 40 18.43 7.88 3.68
CA GLY A 40 19.57 8.19 2.82
C GLY A 40 19.22 8.58 1.38
N PHE A 41 17.96 8.48 0.95
CA PHE A 41 17.51 8.94 -0.36
C PHE A 41 17.20 10.45 -0.33
N THR A 42 18.23 11.28 -0.46
CA THR A 42 18.10 12.76 -0.35
C THR A 42 17.66 13.44 -1.64
N ASN A 43 17.86 12.82 -2.80
CA ASN A 43 17.53 13.41 -4.09
C ASN A 43 16.00 13.53 -4.28
N ARG A 44 15.52 14.74 -4.63
CA ARG A 44 14.10 15.07 -4.85
C ARG A 44 13.36 14.10 -5.78
N LYS A 45 14.06 13.49 -6.76
CA LYS A 45 13.45 12.50 -7.66
C LYS A 45 12.78 11.35 -6.91
N TRP A 46 13.30 10.98 -5.74
CA TRP A 46 12.81 9.89 -4.92
C TRP A 46 11.56 10.23 -4.11
N ASN A 47 11.16 11.51 -4.03
CA ASN A 47 9.97 11.96 -3.30
C ASN A 47 8.69 11.95 -4.14
N LYS A 48 8.76 11.52 -5.40
CA LYS A 48 7.60 11.37 -6.29
C LYS A 48 6.80 10.10 -5.95
N ARG A 49 6.04 10.17 -4.86
CA ARG A 49 5.08 9.15 -4.41
C ARG A 49 3.72 9.82 -4.18
N GLY A 50 2.65 9.13 -4.51
CA GLY A 50 1.29 9.58 -4.25
C GLY A 50 0.45 8.44 -3.72
N ILE A 51 -0.44 8.73 -2.78
CA ILE A 51 -1.42 7.79 -2.29
C ILE A 51 -2.80 8.41 -2.36
N SER A 52 -3.78 7.64 -2.79
CA SER A 52 -5.17 8.05 -2.87
C SER A 52 -6.05 6.90 -2.45
N VAL A 53 -7.04 7.18 -1.60
CA VAL A 53 -8.12 6.25 -1.29
C VAL A 53 -9.38 6.84 -1.89
N ASN A 54 -10.03 6.08 -2.77
CA ASN A 54 -11.32 6.44 -3.35
C ASN A 54 -12.29 5.29 -3.11
N ASP A 55 -13.23 5.50 -2.18
CA ASP A 55 -14.20 4.53 -1.68
C ASP A 55 -13.56 3.18 -1.33
N ASN A 56 -13.59 2.23 -2.26
CA ASN A 56 -13.08 0.86 -2.12
C ASN A 56 -11.72 0.62 -2.80
N THR A 57 -11.07 1.67 -3.31
CA THR A 57 -9.82 1.54 -4.06
C THR A 57 -8.70 2.34 -3.40
N LEU A 58 -7.63 1.65 -3.03
CA LEU A 58 -6.35 2.25 -2.66
C LEU A 58 -5.43 2.30 -3.88
N VAL A 59 -5.07 3.50 -4.32
CA VAL A 59 -4.09 3.73 -5.39
C VAL A 59 -2.79 4.22 -4.79
N TYR A 60 -1.74 3.41 -4.93
CA TYR A 60 -0.37 3.80 -4.59
C TYR A 60 0.46 4.00 -5.85
N SER A 61 0.97 5.21 -6.04
CA SER A 61 1.76 5.63 -7.20
C SER A 61 3.19 5.99 -6.79
N HIS A 62 4.16 5.59 -7.60
CA HIS A 62 5.58 5.88 -7.39
C HIS A 62 6.34 5.74 -8.73
N ILE A 63 7.58 6.20 -8.78
CA ILE A 63 8.40 6.12 -10.00
C ILE A 63 8.87 4.68 -10.29
N SER A 64 8.90 4.29 -11.57
CA SER A 64 9.34 2.95 -12.00
C SER A 64 10.74 2.56 -11.51
N ALA A 65 11.61 3.54 -11.26
CA ALA A 65 12.95 3.34 -10.70
C ALA A 65 12.94 2.57 -9.36
N PHE A 66 11.89 2.66 -8.56
CA PHE A 66 11.80 1.96 -7.27
C PHE A 66 11.87 0.45 -7.44
N ARG A 67 11.25 -0.09 -8.50
CA ARG A 67 11.31 -1.52 -8.82
C ARG A 67 12.75 -1.99 -8.97
N PHE A 68 13.60 -1.20 -9.64
CA PHE A 68 15.00 -1.56 -9.84
C PHE A 68 15.84 -1.45 -8.56
N VAL A 69 15.49 -0.52 -7.66
CA VAL A 69 16.15 -0.37 -6.35
C VAL A 69 15.83 -1.57 -5.44
N ASP A 70 14.61 -2.07 -5.52
CA ASP A 70 14.12 -3.23 -4.75
C ASP A 70 14.63 -4.59 -5.29
N MET A 71 15.16 -4.62 -6.51
CA MET A 71 15.77 -5.84 -7.06
C MET A 71 17.08 -6.20 -6.36
N LYS A 72 17.15 -7.41 -5.80
CA LYS A 72 18.37 -8.00 -5.19
C LYS A 72 19.47 -8.31 -6.20
N THR A 73 19.13 -8.55 -7.46
CA THR A 73 20.09 -8.94 -8.49
C THR A 73 19.79 -8.30 -9.82
N VAL A 74 20.85 -8.02 -10.58
CA VAL A 74 20.79 -7.54 -11.97
C VAL A 74 21.53 -8.51 -12.88
N ARG A 75 21.21 -8.51 -14.17
CA ARG A 75 21.94 -9.27 -15.19
C ARG A 75 22.89 -8.33 -15.93
N ALA A 76 24.20 -8.55 -15.82
CA ALA A 76 25.16 -7.88 -16.69
C ALA A 76 25.19 -8.58 -18.05
N LYS A 77 25.02 -7.78 -19.12
CA LYS A 77 25.05 -8.26 -20.50
C LYS A 77 26.45 -8.68 -20.94
N SER A 78 27.48 -7.95 -20.51
CA SER A 78 28.90 -8.27 -20.71
C SER A 78 29.63 -8.24 -19.37
N GLY A 79 30.78 -8.90 -19.32
CA GLY A 79 31.70 -8.69 -18.21
C GLY A 79 32.29 -7.28 -18.29
N TYR A 80 32.49 -6.63 -17.15
CA TYR A 80 33.13 -5.32 -17.06
C TYR A 80 34.06 -5.29 -15.86
N SER A 81 35.05 -4.40 -15.86
CA SER A 81 35.98 -4.24 -14.75
C SER A 81 35.61 -3.00 -13.94
N ILE A 82 35.59 -3.11 -12.62
CA ILE A 82 35.55 -1.97 -11.70
C ILE A 82 36.92 -1.95 -11.00
N GLY A 83 37.79 -1.01 -11.40
CA GLY A 83 39.18 -0.99 -10.96
C GLY A 83 39.89 -2.31 -11.30
N SER A 84 40.50 -2.96 -10.30
CA SER A 84 41.14 -4.26 -10.45
C SER A 84 40.18 -5.46 -10.46
N LYS A 85 38.90 -5.26 -10.12
CA LYS A 85 37.92 -6.35 -9.99
C LYS A 85 37.18 -6.61 -11.30
N LYS A 86 37.37 -7.79 -11.88
CA LYS A 86 36.60 -8.27 -13.04
C LYS A 86 35.23 -8.79 -12.61
N VAL A 87 34.16 -8.16 -13.10
CA VAL A 87 32.78 -8.63 -12.93
C VAL A 87 32.43 -9.51 -14.12
N ARG A 88 32.10 -10.77 -13.87
CA ARG A 88 31.72 -11.73 -14.93
C ARG A 88 30.32 -11.42 -15.46
N LYS A 89 30.09 -11.75 -16.74
CA LYS A 89 28.76 -11.75 -17.36
C LYS A 89 27.82 -12.65 -16.55
N GLY A 90 26.55 -12.26 -16.40
CA GLY A 90 25.53 -13.05 -15.70
C GLY A 90 24.88 -12.34 -14.53
N LYS A 91 24.41 -13.11 -13.54
CA LYS A 91 23.64 -12.62 -12.39
C LYS A 91 24.57 -12.03 -11.34
N ILE A 92 24.40 -10.74 -11.04
CA ILE A 92 25.21 -10.00 -10.07
C ILE A 92 24.31 -9.54 -8.91
N LYS A 93 24.82 -9.68 -7.69
CA LYS A 93 24.18 -9.13 -6.49
C LYS A 93 24.32 -7.61 -6.47
N LYS A 94 23.22 -6.92 -6.19
CA LYS A 94 23.15 -5.46 -6.08
C LYS A 94 22.85 -5.09 -4.62
N ASN A 95 23.32 -3.92 -4.17
CA ASN A 95 22.80 -3.29 -2.96
C ASN A 95 21.31 -3.01 -3.16
N PHE A 96 20.48 -3.64 -2.34
CA PHE A 96 19.02 -3.61 -2.47
C PHE A 96 18.40 -2.82 -1.32
N PHE A 97 17.31 -2.11 -1.60
CA PHE A 97 16.51 -1.45 -0.57
C PHE A 97 15.05 -1.86 -0.76
N PRO A 98 14.37 -2.42 0.27
CA PRO A 98 13.03 -2.97 0.16
C PRO A 98 11.96 -1.87 0.18
N ILE A 99 11.97 -0.98 -0.82
CA ILE A 99 11.16 0.25 -0.86
C ILE A 99 9.86 0.11 -1.68
N HIS A 100 9.69 -1.00 -2.40
CA HIS A 100 8.56 -1.21 -3.31
C HIS A 100 7.74 -2.46 -2.93
N ASN A 101 8.22 -3.66 -3.27
CA ASN A 101 7.42 -4.86 -3.13
C ASN A 101 7.16 -5.17 -1.66
N THR A 102 8.19 -5.10 -0.80
CA THR A 102 8.06 -5.51 0.60
C THR A 102 7.01 -4.69 1.37
N PRO A 103 7.02 -3.34 1.38
CA PRO A 103 6.01 -2.56 2.08
C PRO A 103 4.59 -2.80 1.53
N ILE A 104 4.46 -2.85 0.20
CA ILE A 104 3.16 -3.02 -0.48
C ILE A 104 2.56 -4.39 -0.19
N PHE A 105 3.32 -5.48 -0.40
CA PHE A 105 2.79 -6.83 -0.25
C PHE A 105 2.62 -7.23 1.23
N SER A 106 3.46 -6.71 2.13
CA SER A 106 3.26 -6.85 3.57
C SER A 106 1.92 -6.22 3.97
N SER A 107 1.71 -4.94 3.64
CA SER A 107 0.47 -4.23 3.94
C SER A 107 -0.74 -4.90 3.29
N LYS A 108 -0.64 -5.33 2.03
CA LYS A 108 -1.71 -6.06 1.32
C LYS A 108 -2.16 -7.32 2.07
N ARG A 109 -1.21 -8.10 2.61
CA ARG A 109 -1.55 -9.32 3.37
C ARG A 109 -2.37 -9.01 4.62
N PHE A 110 -1.98 -7.97 5.35
CA PHE A 110 -2.70 -7.54 6.55
C PHE A 110 -4.06 -6.92 6.20
N LEU A 111 -4.12 -6.12 5.12
CA LEU A 111 -5.35 -5.53 4.62
C LEU A 111 -6.38 -6.60 4.28
N ILE A 112 -6.00 -7.65 3.54
CA ILE A 112 -6.89 -8.77 3.21
C ILE A 112 -7.43 -9.41 4.48
N LYS A 113 -6.57 -9.72 5.46
CA LYS A 113 -7.01 -10.31 6.73
C LYS A 113 -7.98 -9.40 7.48
N ARG A 114 -7.69 -8.09 7.54
CA ARG A 114 -8.52 -7.11 8.24
C ARG A 114 -9.89 -6.97 7.57
N LEU A 115 -9.94 -6.92 6.25
CA LEU A 115 -11.21 -6.85 5.52
C LEU A 115 -12.01 -8.15 5.64
N SER A 116 -11.37 -9.32 5.64
CA SER A 116 -12.07 -10.61 5.74
C SER A 116 -12.63 -10.91 7.14
N PHE A 117 -11.94 -10.52 8.20
CA PHE A 117 -12.28 -10.95 9.57
C PHE A 117 -12.47 -9.80 10.56
N GLY A 118 -12.17 -8.56 10.16
CA GLY A 118 -12.19 -7.40 11.06
C GLY A 118 -13.54 -6.71 11.17
N PHE A 119 -14.55 -7.12 10.40
CA PHE A 119 -15.90 -6.55 10.45
C PHE A 119 -16.78 -7.30 11.47
N THR A 120 -16.34 -7.25 12.74
CA THR A 120 -17.05 -7.86 13.88
C THR A 120 -18.20 -6.98 14.35
N ASP A 121 -19.08 -7.50 15.21
CA ASP A 121 -20.26 -6.75 15.70
C ASP A 121 -19.88 -5.52 16.54
N GLU A 122 -18.81 -5.61 17.34
CA GLU A 122 -18.25 -4.44 18.04
C GLU A 122 -17.81 -3.34 17.07
N VAL A 123 -17.14 -3.73 15.99
CA VAL A 123 -16.68 -2.81 14.96
C VAL A 123 -17.88 -2.20 14.23
N LYS A 124 -18.90 -2.99 13.89
CA LYS A 124 -20.15 -2.48 13.31
C LYS A 124 -20.77 -1.40 14.19
N ASN A 125 -20.91 -1.65 15.50
CA ASN A 125 -21.50 -0.67 16.43
C ASN A 125 -20.69 0.64 16.45
N SER A 126 -19.35 0.56 16.47
CA SER A 126 -18.51 1.76 16.41
C SER A 126 -18.67 2.57 15.11
N PHE A 127 -18.79 1.88 13.97
CA PHE A 127 -18.98 2.55 12.67
C PHE A 127 -20.43 3.02 12.47
N GLU A 128 -21.40 2.38 13.13
CA GLU A 128 -22.79 2.84 13.18
C GLU A 128 -22.88 4.18 13.94
N GLN A 129 -22.25 4.28 15.11
CA GLN A 129 -22.14 5.54 15.85
C GLN A 129 -21.48 6.62 14.99
N LEU A 130 -20.35 6.30 14.36
CA LEU A 130 -19.65 7.22 13.48
C LEU A 130 -20.51 7.67 12.28
N ALA A 131 -21.33 6.78 11.73
CA ALA A 131 -22.25 7.10 10.65
C ALA A 131 -23.40 8.01 11.10
N LYS A 132 -23.94 7.80 12.32
CA LYS A 132 -24.93 8.69 12.94
C LYS A 132 -24.34 10.08 13.20
N ASP A 133 -23.14 10.15 13.79
CA ASP A 133 -22.43 11.41 14.05
C ASP A 133 -22.16 12.20 12.76
N SER A 134 -21.93 11.47 11.65
CA SER A 134 -21.69 12.06 10.32
C SER A 134 -22.97 12.41 9.56
N GLY A 135 -24.15 12.16 10.15
CA GLY A 135 -25.46 12.38 9.51
C GLY A 135 -25.75 11.46 8.31
N LEU A 136 -25.04 10.34 8.20
CA LEU A 136 -25.22 9.36 7.12
C LEU A 136 -26.32 8.34 7.43
N LEU A 137 -26.67 8.18 8.70
CA LEU A 137 -27.81 7.43 9.19
C LEU A 137 -28.75 8.38 9.93
N ASN A 138 -30.05 8.27 9.67
CA ASN A 138 -31.06 8.98 10.45
C ASN A 138 -31.35 8.20 11.74
N GLU A 139 -31.71 8.92 12.81
CA GLU A 139 -32.14 8.32 14.09
C GLU A 139 -33.31 7.34 13.94
#